data_AF-A0A916ZLP5-F1
#
_entry.id   AF-A0A916ZLP5-F1
#
_cell.length_a   1.000
_cell.length_b   1.000
_cell.length_c   1.000
_cell.angle_alpha   90.00
_cell.angle_beta   90.00
_cell.angle_gamma   90.00
#
_symmetry.space_group_name_H-M   'P 1'
#
loop_
_entity.id
_entity.type
_entity.pdbx_description
1 polymer ?
#
loop_
_entity_poly.entity_id
_entity_poly.type
_entity_poly.pdbx_seq_one_letter_code
_entity_poly.pdbx_strand_id
1 'polypeptide(L)'
;MLIRAGYEIILCVNVPTAMTAMLKVHPSRLADLRTPQNVVTVPDLAMHDYLDSFGNICTRMTLPPGDTILSCDLLVEDSGEPDRQSPDAVQHPVADLPDDILIYLLGSRYCDTDRMSGLAWDLFGHFEPGWGRV
;
A
#
# COMPACT_ATOMS: atom_id res chain seq x y z
N MET A 1 -10.78 -11.64 -14.89
CA MET A 1 -9.45 -12.21 -15.15
C MET A 1 -8.94 -12.91 -13.90
N LEU A 2 -8.40 -14.13 -14.02
CA LEU A 2 -7.71 -14.79 -12.91
C LEU A 2 -6.21 -14.47 -12.99
N ILE A 3 -5.67 -13.89 -11.92
CA ILE A 3 -4.27 -13.50 -11.77
C ILE A 3 -3.65 -14.38 -10.68
N ARG A 4 -2.64 -15.16 -11.05
CA ARG A 4 -1.79 -15.83 -10.06
C ARG A 4 -0.66 -14.88 -9.68
N ALA A 5 -0.57 -14.54 -8.40
CA ALA A 5 0.45 -13.66 -7.84
C ALA A 5 1.13 -14.36 -6.67
N GLY A 6 2.34 -13.93 -6.35
CA GLY A 6 3.09 -14.52 -5.26
C GLY A 6 4.49 -13.97 -5.17
N TYR A 7 5.24 -14.46 -4.19
CA TYR A 7 6.63 -14.10 -3.98
C TYR A 7 7.38 -15.23 -3.27
N GLU A 8 8.69 -15.20 -3.45
CA GLU A 8 9.68 -15.89 -2.62
C GLU A 8 10.80 -14.89 -2.35
N ILE A 9 11.05 -14.61 -1.06
CA ILE A 9 12.02 -13.61 -0.60
C ILE A 9 12.94 -14.30 0.40
N ILE A 10 14.25 -14.25 0.15
CA ILE A 10 15.26 -14.78 1.06
C ILE A 10 15.95 -13.60 1.75
N LEU A 11 15.91 -13.58 3.08
CA LEU A 11 16.58 -12.58 3.91
C LEU A 11 17.64 -13.26 4.77
N CYS A 12 18.86 -12.74 4.73
CA CYS A 12 19.96 -13.19 5.58
C CYS A 12 20.26 -12.11 6.62
N VAL A 13 20.15 -12.45 7.91
CA VAL A 13 20.45 -11.54 9.01
C VAL A 13 21.48 -12.12 9.95
N ASN A 14 22.33 -11.27 10.55
CA ASN A 14 23.40 -11.72 11.45
C ASN A 14 22.99 -11.78 12.93
N VAL A 15 21.86 -11.16 13.28
CA VAL A 15 21.33 -11.06 14.64
C VAL A 15 19.80 -11.21 14.58
N PRO A 16 19.13 -11.57 15.70
CA PRO A 16 17.68 -11.54 15.77
C PRO A 16 17.15 -10.17 15.33
N THR A 17 16.36 -10.14 14.25
CA THR A 17 15.97 -8.89 13.58
C THR A 17 14.45 -8.79 13.51
N ALA A 18 13.89 -7.77 14.14
CA ALA A 18 12.46 -7.47 14.03
C ALA A 18 12.13 -7.01 12.61
N MET A 19 11.11 -7.62 12.02
CA MET A 19 10.63 -7.31 10.67
C MET A 19 9.15 -6.96 10.71
N THR A 20 8.75 -5.99 9.89
CA THR A 20 7.36 -5.72 9.52
C THR A 20 7.23 -5.89 8.03
N ALA A 21 6.33 -6.76 7.59
CA ALA A 21 6.17 -7.15 6.20
C ALA A 21 4.77 -6.76 5.70
N MET A 22 4.71 -5.96 4.64
CA MET A 22 3.47 -5.57 3.96
C MET A 22 3.32 -6.42 2.70
N LEU A 23 3.14 -7.74 2.89
CA LEU A 23 3.16 -8.74 1.82
C LEU A 23 1.80 -9.41 1.60
N LYS A 24 0.73 -8.74 2.03
CA LYS A 24 -0.67 -9.15 1.88
C LYS A 24 -1.41 -8.10 1.06
N VAL A 25 -2.40 -8.51 0.28
CA VAL A 25 -3.30 -7.60 -0.43
C VAL A 25 -4.07 -6.74 0.57
N HIS A 26 -4.32 -5.49 0.19
CA HIS A 26 -5.09 -4.56 1.01
C HIS A 26 -6.48 -5.14 1.33
N PRO A 27 -7.04 -4.89 2.54
CA PRO A 27 -8.34 -5.42 2.95
C PRO A 27 -9.49 -5.20 1.95
N SER A 28 -9.46 -4.08 1.20
CA SER A 28 -10.45 -3.78 0.16
C SER A 28 -10.50 -4.78 -1.00
N ARG A 29 -9.46 -5.61 -1.16
CA ARG A 29 -9.35 -6.64 -2.21
C ARG A 29 -9.51 -8.08 -1.69
N LEU A 30 -9.86 -8.26 -0.41
CA LEU A 30 -10.01 -9.62 0.15
C LEU A 30 -11.11 -10.43 -0.52
N ALA A 31 -12.19 -9.78 -0.97
CA ALA A 31 -13.30 -10.45 -1.66
C ALA A 31 -12.90 -11.00 -3.05
N ASP A 32 -11.82 -10.47 -3.61
CA ASP A 32 -11.28 -10.86 -4.91
C ASP A 32 -10.35 -12.08 -4.80
N LEU A 33 -9.91 -12.45 -3.59
CA LEU A 33 -9.09 -13.63 -3.37
C LEU A 33 -9.88 -14.91 -3.66
N ARG A 34 -9.26 -15.81 -4.42
CA ARG A 34 -9.76 -17.16 -4.71
C ARG A 34 -9.00 -18.25 -3.96
N THR A 35 -7.86 -17.89 -3.38
CA THR A 35 -7.12 -18.72 -2.42
C THR A 35 -6.69 -17.88 -1.23
N PRO A 36 -6.35 -18.49 -0.08
CA PRO A 36 -5.75 -17.77 1.03
C PRO A 36 -4.44 -17.09 0.63
N GLN A 37 -4.14 -15.94 1.24
CA GLN A 37 -2.88 -15.21 1.09
C GLN A 37 -1.95 -15.45 2.30
N ASN A 38 -1.66 -16.72 2.56
CA ASN A 38 -0.87 -17.10 3.73
C ASN A 38 0.61 -16.78 3.49
N VAL A 39 1.20 -15.97 4.38
CA VAL A 39 2.65 -15.79 4.44
C VAL A 39 3.21 -17.05 5.10
N VAL A 40 4.08 -17.75 4.40
CA VAL A 40 4.80 -18.92 4.90
C VAL A 40 6.24 -18.51 5.15
N THR A 41 6.81 -18.95 6.28
CA THR A 41 8.23 -18.72 6.57
C THR A 41 8.97 -20.04 6.72
N VAL A 42 10.23 -20.06 6.28
CA VAL A 42 11.18 -21.14 6.58
C VAL A 42 12.44 -20.50 7.17
N PRO A 43 12.77 -20.73 8.45
CA PRO A 43 12.05 -21.58 9.43
C PRO A 43 10.64 -21.04 9.78
N ASP A 44 9.81 -21.88 10.41
CA ASP A 44 8.49 -21.47 10.88
C ASP A 44 8.61 -20.44 12.01
N LEU A 45 7.99 -19.26 11.84
CA LEU A 45 8.12 -18.13 12.73
C LEU A 45 6.77 -17.73 13.32
N ALA A 46 6.78 -17.31 14.58
CA ALA A 46 5.63 -16.65 15.18
C ALA A 46 5.37 -15.31 14.47
N MET A 47 4.15 -15.16 13.96
CA MET A 47 3.70 -13.98 13.22
C MET A 47 2.40 -13.44 13.83
N HIS A 48 2.21 -12.12 13.76
CA HIS A 48 0.91 -11.51 14.02
C HIS A 48 0.68 -10.32 13.08
N ASP A 49 -0.59 -10.08 12.76
CA ASP A 49 -0.99 -8.98 11.88
C ASP A 49 -1.53 -7.79 12.68
N TYR A 50 -1.37 -6.60 12.12
CA TYR A 50 -2.11 -5.40 12.50
C TYR A 50 -2.41 -4.55 11.25
N LEU A 51 -3.33 -3.60 11.37
CA LEU A 51 -3.59 -2.60 10.32
C LEU A 51 -2.82 -1.32 10.61
N ASP A 52 -2.10 -0.80 9.62
CA ASP A 52 -1.49 0.53 9.73
C ASP A 52 -2.52 1.65 9.53
N SER A 53 -2.07 2.91 9.64
CA SER A 53 -2.92 4.10 9.45
C SER A 53 -3.47 4.27 8.03
N PHE A 54 -2.95 3.51 7.06
CA PHE A 54 -3.39 3.51 5.67
C PHE A 54 -4.26 2.29 5.34
N GLY A 55 -4.57 1.44 6.32
CA GLY A 55 -5.39 0.25 6.16
C GLY A 55 -4.63 -0.97 5.63
N ASN A 56 -3.32 -0.92 5.49
CA ASN A 56 -2.54 -2.07 5.03
C ASN A 56 -2.42 -3.14 6.11
N ILE A 57 -2.40 -4.41 5.71
CA ILE A 57 -2.09 -5.52 6.61
C ILE A 57 -0.58 -5.63 6.77
N CYS A 58 -0.10 -5.38 7.98
CA CYS A 58 1.30 -5.46 8.36
C CYS A 58 1.54 -6.72 9.20
N THR A 59 2.32 -7.67 8.67
CA THR A 59 2.71 -8.89 9.39
C THR A 59 4.02 -8.66 10.14
N ARG A 60 4.03 -8.81 11.46
CA ARG A 60 5.22 -8.66 12.30
C ARG A 60 5.81 -10.00 12.69
N MET A 61 7.14 -10.10 12.65
CA MET A 61 7.90 -11.29 13.04
C MET A 61 9.31 -10.91 13.49
N THR A 62 10.05 -11.88 14.06
CA THR A 62 11.48 -11.72 14.35
C THR A 62 12.25 -12.79 13.59
N LEU A 63 13.12 -12.35 12.68
CA LEU A 63 13.98 -13.22 11.89
C LEU A 63 15.13 -13.73 12.78
N PRO A 64 15.40 -15.04 12.84
CA PRO A 64 16.58 -15.57 13.50
C PRO A 64 17.85 -15.29 12.66
N PRO A 65 19.06 -15.32 13.26
CA PRO A 65 20.30 -15.28 12.50
C PRO A 65 20.37 -16.40 11.45
N GLY A 66 20.90 -16.07 10.27
CA GLY A 66 20.92 -16.93 9.09
C GLY A 66 19.82 -16.57 8.10
N ASP A 67 19.48 -17.54 7.26
CA ASP A 67 18.51 -17.35 6.18
C ASP A 67 17.09 -17.58 6.68
N THR A 68 16.19 -16.67 6.33
CA THR A 68 14.74 -16.86 6.40
C THR A 68 14.15 -16.68 5.02
N ILE A 69 13.37 -17.66 4.57
CA ILE A 69 12.57 -17.58 3.34
C ILE A 69 11.16 -17.15 3.72
N LEU A 70 10.62 -16.14 3.05
CA LEU A 70 9.21 -15.77 3.08
C LEU A 70 8.59 -16.09 1.73
N SER A 71 7.45 -16.78 1.71
CA SER A 71 6.75 -17.06 0.48
C SER A 71 5.23 -16.96 0.61
N CYS A 72 4.58 -16.69 -0.51
CA CYS A 72 3.13 -16.74 -0.66
C CYS A 72 2.79 -17.01 -2.12
N ASP A 73 1.75 -17.80 -2.36
CA ASP A 73 1.15 -18.02 -3.66
C ASP A 73 -0.35 -17.81 -3.51
N LEU A 74 -0.91 -16.93 -4.34
CA LEU A 74 -2.31 -16.55 -4.28
C LEU A 74 -2.93 -16.40 -5.67
N LEU A 75 -4.24 -16.66 -5.75
CA LEU A 75 -5.06 -16.42 -6.92
C LEU A 75 -6.03 -15.28 -6.62
N VAL A 76 -6.02 -14.25 -7.45
CA VAL A 76 -6.92 -13.10 -7.39
C VAL A 76 -7.80 -13.11 -8.63
N GLU A 77 -9.10 -12.86 -8.45
CA GLU A 77 -10.00 -12.55 -9.55
C GLU A 77 -10.17 -11.04 -9.68
N ASP A 78 -9.61 -10.48 -10.74
CA ASP A 78 -9.71 -9.05 -11.05
C ASP A 78 -10.63 -8.81 -12.25
N SER A 79 -11.29 -7.66 -12.33
CA SER A 79 -12.11 -7.33 -13.50
C SER A 79 -11.30 -7.25 -14.80
N GLY A 80 -10.04 -6.80 -14.73
CA GLY A 80 -9.20 -6.47 -15.87
C GLY A 80 -9.57 -5.13 -16.54
N GLU A 81 -10.60 -4.45 -16.04
CA GLU A 81 -11.01 -3.13 -16.53
C GLU A 81 -10.04 -2.06 -16.02
N PRO A 82 -9.81 -0.98 -16.80
CA PRO A 82 -9.07 0.18 -16.32
C PRO A 82 -9.73 0.81 -15.08
N ASP A 83 -8.92 1.53 -14.31
CA ASP A 83 -9.42 2.33 -13.20
C ASP A 83 -10.53 3.28 -13.63
N ARG A 84 -11.52 3.46 -12.75
CA ARG A 84 -12.64 4.38 -12.99
C ARG A 84 -12.11 5.80 -13.08
N GLN A 85 -12.41 6.47 -14.18
CA GLN A 85 -12.14 7.90 -14.35
C GLN A 85 -13.36 8.71 -13.94
N SER A 86 -13.14 9.87 -13.32
CA SER A 86 -14.22 10.81 -12.98
C SER A 86 -13.86 12.23 -13.45
N PRO A 87 -13.98 12.51 -14.76
CA PRO A 87 -13.61 13.82 -15.32
C PRO A 87 -14.38 15.00 -14.71
N ASP A 88 -15.58 14.75 -14.21
CA ASP A 88 -16.43 15.74 -13.55
C ASP A 88 -16.18 15.86 -12.04
N ALA A 89 -15.18 15.15 -11.49
CA ALA A 89 -14.85 15.23 -10.07
C ALA A 89 -14.40 16.65 -9.71
N VAL A 90 -15.02 17.20 -8.67
CA VAL A 90 -14.73 18.54 -8.16
C VAL A 90 -13.65 18.49 -7.09
N GLN A 91 -12.88 19.56 -6.97
CA GLN A 91 -12.00 19.73 -5.83
C GLN A 91 -12.80 20.30 -4.66
N HIS A 92 -12.96 19.49 -3.61
CA HIS A 92 -13.64 19.91 -2.39
C HIS A 92 -12.79 20.89 -1.57
N PRO A 93 -13.42 21.88 -0.91
CA PRO A 93 -12.78 22.63 0.16
C PRO A 93 -12.26 21.71 1.27
N VAL A 94 -11.11 22.04 1.86
CA VAL A 94 -10.50 21.21 2.92
C VAL A 94 -11.44 21.02 4.13
N ALA A 95 -12.26 22.03 4.44
CA ALA A 95 -13.23 21.96 5.54
C ALA A 95 -14.34 20.92 5.33
N ASP A 96 -14.56 20.48 4.09
CA ASP A 96 -15.59 19.52 3.72
C ASP A 96 -15.03 18.09 3.57
N LEU A 97 -13.71 17.91 3.72
CA LEU A 97 -13.08 16.60 3.57
C LEU A 97 -13.29 15.73 4.80
N PRO A 98 -13.48 14.40 4.63
CA PRO A 98 -13.48 13.45 5.73
C PRO A 98 -12.14 13.45 6.49
N ASP A 99 -12.21 13.27 7.81
CA ASP A 99 -11.05 13.31 8.71
C ASP A 99 -9.96 12.29 8.32
N ASP A 100 -10.34 11.11 7.88
CA ASP A 100 -9.45 10.01 7.49
C ASP A 100 -8.67 10.29 6.19
N ILE A 101 -9.10 11.27 5.39
CA ILE A 101 -8.41 11.69 4.17
C ILE A 101 -7.36 12.77 4.44
N LEU A 102 -7.46 13.51 5.56
CA LEU A 102 -6.58 14.64 5.84
C LEU A 102 -5.09 14.25 5.90
N ILE A 103 -4.78 13.00 6.25
CA ILE A 103 -3.40 12.48 6.26
C ILE A 103 -2.74 12.57 4.87
N TYR A 104 -3.51 12.47 3.79
CA TYR A 104 -3.01 12.52 2.41
C TYR A 104 -2.74 13.94 1.90
N LEU A 105 -3.12 14.97 2.67
CA LEU A 105 -2.78 16.36 2.35
C LEU A 105 -1.40 16.77 2.90
N LEU A 106 -0.78 15.91 3.72
CA LEU A 106 0.50 16.19 4.36
C LEU A 106 1.68 15.79 3.45
N GLY A 107 2.76 16.57 3.55
CA GLY A 107 4.05 16.14 3.02
C GLY A 107 4.54 14.87 3.71
N SER A 108 5.30 14.06 2.99
CA SER A 108 5.86 12.81 3.52
C SER A 108 7.37 12.73 3.24
N ARG A 109 8.06 11.76 3.86
CA ARG A 109 9.51 11.59 3.70
C ARG A 109 9.97 11.48 2.24
N TYR A 110 9.10 10.99 1.36
CA TYR A 110 9.39 10.81 -0.07
C TYR A 110 8.57 11.73 -0.98
N CYS A 111 7.78 12.63 -0.39
CA CYS A 111 7.02 13.66 -1.09
C CYS A 111 7.34 15.02 -0.47
N ASP A 112 8.38 15.67 -0.99
CA ASP A 112 8.88 16.99 -0.54
C ASP A 112 7.92 18.11 -0.97
N THR A 113 6.71 18.15 -0.42
CA THR A 113 5.68 19.15 -0.75
C THR A 113 6.23 20.57 -0.61
N ASP A 114 6.92 20.87 0.48
CA ASP A 114 7.44 22.22 0.77
C ASP A 114 8.36 22.77 -0.34
N ARG A 115 9.07 21.89 -1.04
CA ARG A 115 9.98 22.27 -2.14
C ARG A 115 9.25 22.37 -3.47
N MET A 116 8.25 21.55 -3.68
CA MET A 116 7.57 21.40 -4.97
C MET A 116 6.30 22.26 -5.07
N SER A 117 5.71 22.71 -3.97
CA SER A 117 4.43 23.45 -3.97
C SER A 117 4.48 24.72 -4.81
N GLY A 118 5.56 25.49 -4.74
CA GLY A 118 5.70 26.71 -5.56
C GLY A 118 5.70 26.39 -7.05
N LEU A 119 6.52 25.43 -7.47
CA LEU A 119 6.59 24.98 -8.86
C LEU A 119 5.26 24.39 -9.34
N ALA A 120 4.61 23.57 -8.51
CA ALA A 120 3.29 23.00 -8.83
C ALA A 120 2.25 24.11 -9.04
N TRP A 121 2.28 25.17 -8.23
CA TRP A 121 1.38 26.30 -8.40
C TRP A 121 1.65 27.11 -9.67
N ASP A 122 2.92 27.35 -9.99
CA ASP A 122 3.32 28.04 -11.22
C ASP A 122 2.89 27.26 -12.47
N LEU A 123 3.07 25.94 -12.46
CA LEU A 123 2.77 25.07 -13.60
C LEU A 123 1.29 24.72 -13.72
N PHE A 124 0.58 24.55 -12.60
CA PHE A 124 -0.77 23.94 -12.61
C PHE A 124 -1.84 24.77 -11.90
N GLY A 125 -1.48 25.82 -11.17
CA GLY A 125 -2.43 26.63 -10.38
C GLY A 125 -3.48 27.38 -11.21
N HIS A 126 -3.24 27.54 -12.52
CA HIS A 126 -4.15 28.20 -13.46
C HIS A 126 -5.20 27.26 -14.08
N PHE A 127 -5.09 25.95 -13.88
CA PHE A 127 -6.14 25.01 -14.30
C PHE A 127 -7.37 25.11 -13.37
N GLU A 128 -8.54 24.83 -13.93
CA GLU A 128 -9.79 24.81 -13.18
C GLU A 128 -9.74 23.77 -12.03
N PRO A 129 -10.28 24.10 -10.83
CA PRO A 129 -10.41 23.14 -9.74
C PRO A 129 -11.16 21.87 -10.12
N GLY A 130 -10.58 20.71 -9.81
CA GLY A 130 -11.19 19.40 -10.07
C GLY A 130 -10.23 18.43 -10.74
N TRP A 131 -10.78 17.37 -11.33
CA TRP A 131 -10.03 16.27 -11.96
C TRP A 131 -8.94 16.73 -12.94
N GLY A 132 -9.15 17.83 -13.67
CA GLY A 132 -8.18 18.34 -14.64
C GLY A 132 -6.91 18.96 -14.02
N ARG A 133 -6.91 19.26 -12.71
CA ARG A 133 -5.79 19.89 -12.00
C ARG A 133 -5.01 18.93 -11.09
N VAL A 134 -5.58 17.77 -10.76
CA VAL A 134 -5.04 16.77 -9.81
C VAL A 134 -4.77 15.44 -10.49
#